data_AF-A0A376U9V4-F1
#
_entry.id   AF-A0A376U9V4-F1
#
_cell.length_a   1.000
_cell.length_b   1.000
_cell.length_c   1.000
_cell.angle_alpha   90.00
_cell.angle_beta   90.00
_cell.angle_gamma   90.00
#
_symmetry.space_group_name_H-M   'P 1'
#
loop_
_entity.id
_entity.type
_entity.pdbx_description
1 polymer ?
#
loop_
_entity_poly.entity_id
_entity_poly.type
_entity_poly.pdbx_seq_one_letter_code
_entity_poly.pdbx_strand_id
1 'polypeptide(L)'
;MVNRLLPNRWFADKNYYFTQIYGEHKNTDNPDQRIAEDILLLISKTLSLSFGFIQSLSMLITFTVILWQSAGTLSFTVGGTEWNIQGYMVYTVVLIVIGGTLFTHKVGKRIRPLNVEKQRSEATFRTNLVQHNKQAELIALSNAESLQRQELSDNFHTIKENWHRLMNRQRWLDYWQNIIRARLAFFPYFLLLPQFISGQINLGGLMKSRQAFMLVSNNLSWFIYKYDELAELAAVIDRLYEFHQLTEQRPTNKPKNCQHAVQVANASIRTPDN
;
A
#
# COMPACT_ATOMS: atom_id res chain seq x y z
N MET A 1 -4.00 10.21 -24.98
CA MET A 1 -4.34 9.05 -25.85
C MET A 1 -5.26 8.06 -25.14
N VAL A 2 -4.96 7.65 -23.90
CA VAL A 2 -5.81 6.73 -23.09
C VAL A 2 -7.23 7.25 -22.84
N ASN A 3 -7.39 8.55 -22.55
CA ASN A 3 -8.69 9.16 -22.22
C ASN A 3 -9.76 9.10 -23.33
N ARG A 4 -9.38 8.80 -24.60
CA ARG A 4 -10.35 8.65 -25.71
C ARG A 4 -10.65 7.19 -26.06
N LEU A 5 -9.76 6.26 -25.72
CA LEU A 5 -9.90 4.85 -26.09
C LEU A 5 -10.91 4.11 -25.20
N LEU A 6 -10.91 4.42 -23.90
CA LEU A 6 -11.78 3.76 -22.92
C LEU A 6 -13.26 4.17 -23.08
N PRO A 7 -13.62 5.46 -23.25
CA PRO A 7 -15.01 5.85 -23.52
C PRO A 7 -15.55 5.23 -24.82
N ASN A 8 -14.76 5.24 -25.90
CA ASN A 8 -15.17 4.64 -27.16
C ASN A 8 -15.37 3.11 -27.03
N ARG A 9 -14.54 2.41 -26.24
CA ARG A 9 -14.72 0.98 -25.95
C ARG A 9 -15.88 0.68 -24.99
N TRP A 10 -16.18 1.60 -24.08
CA TRP A 10 -17.32 1.50 -23.16
C TRP A 10 -18.66 1.60 -23.90
N PHE A 11 -18.75 2.55 -24.85
CA PHE A 11 -19.94 2.72 -25.69
C PHE A 11 -19.97 1.76 -26.89
N ALA A 12 -18.85 1.11 -27.22
CA ALA A 12 -18.82 0.09 -28.27
C ALA A 12 -19.66 -1.13 -27.88
N ASP A 13 -20.41 -1.64 -28.85
CA ASP A 13 -21.18 -2.90 -28.79
C ASP A 13 -22.09 -3.04 -27.54
N LYS A 14 -22.55 -1.92 -26.97
CA LYS A 14 -23.36 -1.86 -25.74
C LYS A 14 -22.67 -2.45 -24.50
N ASN A 15 -21.34 -2.41 -24.43
CA ASN A 15 -20.58 -2.97 -23.31
C ASN A 15 -21.09 -2.47 -21.94
N TYR A 16 -21.47 -1.20 -21.83
CA TYR A 16 -22.06 -0.61 -20.63
C TYR A 16 -23.24 -1.39 -20.02
N TYR A 17 -24.08 -2.01 -20.85
CA TYR A 17 -25.26 -2.75 -20.40
C TYR A 17 -24.89 -4.18 -19.96
N PHE A 18 -23.99 -4.82 -20.70
CA PHE A 18 -23.62 -6.20 -20.44
C PHE A 18 -22.60 -6.34 -19.30
N THR A 19 -21.79 -5.31 -19.01
CA THR A 19 -20.97 -5.31 -17.79
C THR A 19 -21.82 -5.22 -16.52
N GLN A 20 -23.01 -4.63 -16.58
CA GLN A 20 -23.95 -4.64 -15.44
C GLN A 20 -24.62 -6.01 -15.24
N ILE A 21 -24.85 -6.76 -16.33
CA ILE A 21 -25.52 -8.07 -16.28
C ILE A 21 -24.54 -9.20 -15.97
N TYR A 22 -23.35 -9.21 -16.57
CA TYR A 22 -22.32 -10.23 -16.33
C TYR A 22 -21.37 -9.86 -15.17
N GLY A 23 -21.42 -8.62 -14.69
CA GLY A 23 -20.58 -8.11 -13.60
C GLY A 23 -21.05 -8.46 -12.19
N GLU A 24 -22.17 -9.19 -12.04
CA GLU A 24 -22.75 -9.60 -10.76
C GLU A 24 -21.77 -10.36 -9.84
N HIS A 25 -20.69 -10.92 -10.38
CA HIS A 25 -19.75 -11.72 -9.60
C HIS A 25 -18.59 -10.92 -8.96
N LYS A 26 -18.41 -9.63 -9.27
CA LYS A 26 -17.32 -8.84 -8.67
C LYS A 26 -17.67 -7.36 -8.56
N ASN A 27 -17.93 -6.87 -7.34
CA ASN A 27 -17.72 -5.50 -6.81
C ASN A 27 -17.41 -4.36 -7.82
N THR A 28 -18.22 -4.21 -8.87
CA THR A 28 -18.06 -3.18 -9.90
C THR A 28 -19.14 -2.12 -9.65
N ASP A 29 -19.13 -1.55 -8.45
CA ASP A 29 -19.88 -0.33 -8.18
C ASP A 29 -19.26 0.79 -9.03
N ASN A 30 -20.07 1.35 -9.94
CA ASN A 30 -19.80 2.51 -10.80
C ASN A 30 -18.56 2.43 -11.70
N PRO A 31 -18.64 1.69 -12.84
CA PRO A 31 -17.54 1.54 -13.78
C PRO A 31 -17.09 2.88 -14.40
N ASP A 32 -17.98 3.85 -14.58
CA ASP A 32 -17.70 5.19 -15.07
C ASP A 32 -16.85 6.02 -14.08
N GLN A 33 -17.22 6.03 -12.81
CA GLN A 33 -16.46 6.67 -11.73
C GLN A 33 -15.07 6.01 -11.61
N ARG A 34 -15.02 4.67 -11.65
CA ARG A 34 -13.76 3.93 -11.59
C ARG A 34 -12.86 4.17 -12.78
N ILE A 35 -13.36 4.20 -14.00
CA ILE A 35 -12.53 4.52 -15.18
C ILE A 35 -11.90 5.91 -15.04
N ALA A 36 -12.66 6.92 -14.62
CA ALA A 36 -12.15 8.28 -14.48
C ALA A 36 -11.10 8.40 -13.35
N GLU A 37 -11.41 7.85 -12.17
CA GLU A 37 -10.52 7.89 -11.01
C GLU A 37 -9.27 7.02 -11.20
N ASP A 38 -9.42 5.79 -11.69
CA ASP A 38 -8.29 4.85 -11.87
C ASP A 38 -7.34 5.30 -12.97
N ILE A 39 -7.80 5.93 -14.07
CA ILE A 39 -6.90 6.51 -15.07
C ILE A 39 -6.08 7.66 -14.46
N LEU A 40 -6.74 8.55 -13.69
CA LEU A 40 -6.05 9.67 -13.06
C LEU A 40 -5.03 9.17 -12.03
N LEU A 41 -5.39 8.19 -11.21
CA LEU A 41 -4.50 7.54 -10.26
C LEU A 41 -3.34 6.85 -10.98
N LEU A 42 -3.61 6.11 -12.06
CA LEU A 42 -2.57 5.47 -12.86
C LEU A 42 -1.54 6.49 -13.36
N ILE A 43 -2.00 7.58 -13.98
CA ILE A 43 -1.10 8.61 -14.55
C ILE A 43 -0.33 9.30 -13.44
N SER A 44 -1.01 9.79 -12.40
CA SER A 44 -0.40 10.56 -11.32
C SER A 44 0.59 9.73 -10.49
N LYS A 45 0.23 8.50 -10.10
CA LYS A 45 1.10 7.60 -9.34
C LYS A 45 2.26 7.12 -10.18
N THR A 46 2.04 6.70 -11.43
CA THR A 46 3.13 6.27 -12.31
C THR A 46 4.15 7.39 -12.50
N LEU A 47 3.69 8.62 -12.76
CA LEU A 47 4.58 9.77 -12.94
C LEU A 47 5.37 10.08 -11.66
N SER A 48 4.67 10.20 -10.53
CA SER A 48 5.29 10.51 -9.24
C SER A 48 6.29 9.44 -8.79
N LEU A 49 5.92 8.15 -8.89
CA LEU A 49 6.76 7.02 -8.52
C LEU A 49 7.96 6.89 -9.45
N SER A 50 7.79 7.09 -10.76
CA SER A 50 8.90 7.01 -11.72
C SER A 50 9.93 8.10 -11.49
N PHE A 51 9.49 9.36 -11.33
CA PHE A 51 10.41 10.46 -11.01
C PHE A 51 11.07 10.27 -9.65
N GLY A 52 10.30 9.86 -8.63
CA GLY A 52 10.84 9.57 -7.30
C GLY A 52 11.88 8.45 -7.32
N PHE A 53 11.65 7.42 -8.13
CA PHE A 53 12.58 6.30 -8.30
C PHE A 53 13.89 6.75 -8.96
N ILE A 54 13.80 7.47 -10.09
CA ILE A 54 14.98 7.97 -10.81
C ILE A 54 15.79 8.91 -9.92
N GLN A 55 15.13 9.83 -9.22
CA GLN A 55 15.77 10.74 -8.28
C GLN A 55 16.48 9.97 -7.16
N SER A 56 15.79 9.00 -6.56
CA SER A 56 16.35 8.22 -5.44
C SER A 56 17.52 7.35 -5.90
N LEU A 57 17.45 6.76 -7.09
CA LEU A 57 18.53 5.97 -7.67
C LEU A 57 19.75 6.84 -7.98
N SER A 58 19.55 8.02 -8.57
CA SER A 58 20.63 8.99 -8.84
C SER A 58 21.33 9.45 -7.57
N MET A 59 20.55 9.79 -6.54
CA MET A 59 21.09 10.15 -5.23
C MET A 59 21.81 8.97 -4.58
N LEU A 60 21.25 7.76 -4.66
CA LEU A 60 21.86 6.56 -4.09
C LEU A 60 23.25 6.32 -4.68
N ILE A 61 23.39 6.36 -6.01
CA ILE A 61 24.68 6.16 -6.68
C ILE A 61 25.67 7.26 -6.25
N THR A 62 25.25 8.52 -6.32
CA THR A 62 26.10 9.68 -6.00
C THR A 62 26.60 9.64 -4.57
N PHE A 63 25.70 9.46 -3.60
CA PHE A 63 26.07 9.47 -2.19
C PHE A 63 26.75 8.19 -1.74
N THR A 64 26.56 7.06 -2.43
CA THR A 64 27.35 5.85 -2.19
C THR A 64 28.82 6.09 -2.57
N VAL A 65 29.08 6.72 -3.71
CA VAL A 65 30.45 7.08 -4.13
C VAL A 65 31.07 8.08 -3.14
N ILE A 66 30.33 9.14 -2.77
CA ILE A 66 30.80 10.11 -1.78
C ILE A 66 31.09 9.43 -0.43
N LEU A 67 30.23 8.53 0.01
CA LEU A 67 30.40 7.80 1.27
C LEU A 67 31.64 6.90 1.20
N TRP A 68 31.86 6.21 0.08
CA TRP A 68 33.03 5.36 -0.13
C TRP A 68 34.33 6.16 -0.05
N GLN A 69 34.37 7.35 -0.64
CA GLN A 69 35.56 8.21 -0.65
C GLN A 69 35.80 8.91 0.69
N SER A 70 34.74 9.32 1.38
CA SER A 70 34.85 10.14 2.60
C SER A 70 35.01 9.33 3.89
N ALA A 71 34.43 8.12 3.95
CA ALA A 71 34.47 7.28 5.15
C ALA A 71 35.83 6.62 5.42
N GLY A 72 36.73 6.64 4.43
CA GLY A 72 38.07 6.05 4.54
C GLY A 72 38.06 4.52 4.66
N THR A 73 39.16 3.99 5.18
CA THR A 73 39.32 2.55 5.48
C THR A 73 39.22 2.35 6.98
N LEU A 74 38.43 1.35 7.40
CA LEU A 74 38.49 0.92 8.80
C LEU A 74 39.62 -0.09 8.95
N SER A 75 40.67 0.31 9.64
CA SER A 75 41.81 -0.52 10.00
C SER A 75 41.70 -0.94 11.46
N PHE A 76 41.63 -2.24 11.72
CA PHE A 76 41.60 -2.77 13.09
C PHE A 76 42.39 -4.09 13.19
N THR A 77 43.09 -4.29 14.30
CA THR A 77 43.92 -5.48 14.52
C THR A 77 43.15 -6.50 15.35
N VAL A 78 42.88 -7.68 14.79
CA VAL A 78 42.25 -8.81 15.51
C VAL A 78 43.18 -10.01 15.42
N GLY A 79 43.51 -10.59 16.58
CA GLY A 79 44.37 -11.79 16.64
C GLY A 79 45.77 -11.60 16.03
N GLY A 80 46.33 -10.38 16.08
CA GLY A 80 47.64 -10.07 15.50
C GLY A 80 47.65 -9.83 13.98
N THR A 81 46.49 -9.89 13.32
CA THR A 81 46.33 -9.59 11.89
C THR A 81 45.63 -8.24 11.71
N GLU A 82 46.15 -7.38 10.82
CA GLU A 82 45.52 -6.12 10.45
C GLU A 82 44.42 -6.35 9.41
N TRP A 83 43.19 -6.02 9.77
CA TRP A 83 42.04 -6.07 8.88
C TRP A 83 41.75 -4.66 8.36
N ASN A 84 41.78 -4.51 7.04
CA ASN A 84 41.50 -3.27 6.34
C ASN A 84 40.22 -3.42 5.52
N ILE A 85 39.11 -2.84 6.00
CA ILE A 85 37.82 -2.89 5.30
C ILE A 85 37.54 -1.52 4.67
N GLN A 86 37.72 -1.44 3.35
CA GLN A 86 37.29 -0.30 2.56
C GLN A 86 35.77 -0.29 2.42
N GLY A 87 35.16 0.89 2.43
CA GLY A 87 33.71 1.01 2.22
C GLY A 87 32.84 0.41 3.34
N TYR A 88 33.42 0.15 4.53
CA TYR A 88 32.72 -0.47 5.68
C TYR A 88 31.38 0.21 6.00
N MET A 89 31.29 1.53 5.82
CA MET A 89 30.04 2.28 6.02
C MET A 89 28.93 1.95 5.04
N VAL A 90 29.27 1.71 3.78
CA VAL A 90 28.26 1.33 2.77
C VAL A 90 27.66 -0.01 3.16
N TYR A 91 28.49 -1.00 3.50
CA TYR A 91 28.01 -2.29 3.98
C TYR A 91 27.18 -2.15 5.25
N THR A 92 27.63 -1.31 6.19
CA THR A 92 26.92 -1.09 7.46
C THR A 92 25.55 -0.48 7.23
N VAL A 93 25.44 0.55 6.39
CA VAL A 93 24.14 1.19 6.13
C VAL A 93 23.19 0.23 5.42
N VAL A 94 23.69 -0.56 4.46
CA VAL A 94 22.91 -1.57 3.76
C VAL A 94 22.37 -2.62 4.75
N LEU A 95 23.22 -3.14 5.64
CA LEU A 95 22.81 -4.12 6.65
C LEU A 95 21.75 -3.56 7.61
N ILE A 96 21.93 -2.32 8.10
CA ILE A 96 20.97 -1.69 9.00
C ILE A 96 19.64 -1.43 8.29
N VAL A 97 19.66 -0.93 7.04
CA VAL A 97 18.43 -0.68 6.28
C VAL A 97 17.71 -1.99 6.00
N ILE A 98 18.38 -3.03 5.52
CA ILE A 98 17.76 -4.34 5.26
C ILE A 98 17.19 -4.93 6.56
N GLY A 99 17.96 -4.95 7.64
CA GLY A 99 17.50 -5.47 8.93
C GLY A 99 16.31 -4.68 9.48
N GLY A 100 16.36 -3.35 9.39
CA GLY A 100 15.27 -2.46 9.78
C GLY A 100 14.01 -2.67 8.95
N THR A 101 14.15 -2.89 7.64
CA THR A 101 13.06 -3.18 6.70
C THR A 101 12.37 -4.50 7.05
N LEU A 102 13.15 -5.58 7.21
CA LEU A 102 12.61 -6.91 7.54
C LEU A 102 11.84 -6.90 8.85
N PHE A 103 12.37 -6.21 9.87
CA PHE A 103 11.69 -6.07 11.14
C PHE A 103 10.41 -5.24 11.01
N THR A 104 10.47 -4.10 10.30
CA THR A 104 9.31 -3.23 10.06
C THR A 104 8.20 -3.99 9.34
N HIS A 105 8.55 -4.77 8.32
CA HIS A 105 7.60 -5.63 7.61
C HIS A 105 6.96 -6.67 8.54
N LYS A 106 7.78 -7.35 9.37
CA LYS A 106 7.31 -8.36 10.33
C LYS A 106 6.33 -7.79 11.36
N VAL A 107 6.59 -6.58 11.86
CA VAL A 107 5.70 -5.90 12.83
C VAL A 107 4.46 -5.32 12.15
N GLY A 108 4.62 -4.71 10.97
CA GLY A 108 3.56 -4.03 10.23
C GLY A 108 2.51 -4.97 9.63
N LYS A 109 2.89 -6.21 9.23
CA LYS A 109 1.99 -7.18 8.59
C LYS A 109 0.70 -7.44 9.40
N ARG A 110 0.74 -7.32 10.72
CA ARG A 110 -0.41 -7.57 11.60
C ARG A 110 -1.39 -6.39 11.73
N ILE A 111 -1.03 -5.20 11.24
CA ILE A 111 -1.89 -4.01 11.31
C ILE A 111 -3.00 -4.07 10.26
N ARG A 112 -2.71 -4.54 9.05
CA ARG A 112 -3.68 -4.66 7.95
C ARG A 112 -4.96 -5.43 8.33
N PRO A 113 -4.90 -6.67 8.87
CA PRO A 113 -6.12 -7.39 9.25
C PRO A 113 -6.91 -6.68 10.35
N LEU A 114 -6.24 -6.03 11.31
CA LEU A 114 -6.91 -5.26 12.37
C LEU A 114 -7.67 -4.06 11.81
N ASN A 115 -7.11 -3.35 10.82
CA ASN A 115 -7.82 -2.26 10.14
C ASN A 115 -9.07 -2.75 9.39
N VAL A 116 -9.01 -3.92 8.76
CA VAL A 116 -10.18 -4.53 8.09
C VAL A 116 -11.24 -4.91 9.12
N GLU A 117 -10.85 -5.53 10.23
CA GLU A 117 -11.76 -5.90 11.31
C GLU A 117 -12.40 -4.67 11.97
N LYS A 118 -11.64 -3.59 12.17
CA LYS A 118 -12.15 -2.28 12.60
C LYS A 118 -13.25 -1.79 11.67
N GLN A 119 -12.97 -1.69 10.37
CA GLN A 119 -13.93 -1.20 9.38
C GLN A 119 -15.20 -2.04 9.34
N ARG A 120 -15.07 -3.37 9.38
CA ARG A 120 -16.20 -4.30 9.44
C ARG A 120 -17.04 -4.09 10.69
N SER A 121 -16.41 -4.04 11.86
CA SER A 121 -17.11 -3.88 13.14
C SER A 121 -17.83 -2.53 13.23
N GLU A 122 -17.20 -1.45 12.76
CA GLU A 122 -17.81 -0.12 12.71
C GLU A 122 -18.98 -0.05 11.71
N ALA A 123 -18.86 -0.72 10.55
CA ALA A 123 -19.94 -0.82 9.58
C ALA A 123 -21.14 -1.60 10.14
N THR A 124 -20.91 -2.77 10.74
CA THR A 124 -21.97 -3.57 11.39
C THR A 124 -22.67 -2.79 12.49
N PHE A 125 -21.93 -2.11 13.36
CA PHE A 125 -22.52 -1.28 14.42
C PHE A 125 -23.42 -0.16 13.88
N ARG A 126 -22.98 0.53 12.80
CA ARG A 126 -23.80 1.56 12.14
C ARG A 126 -25.07 0.97 11.53
N THR A 127 -24.97 -0.19 10.88
CA THR A 127 -26.13 -0.88 10.31
C THR A 127 -27.14 -1.26 11.39
N ASN A 128 -26.66 -1.79 12.53
CA ASN A 128 -27.52 -2.17 13.66
C ASN A 128 -28.26 -0.96 14.24
N LEU A 129 -27.61 0.21 14.35
CA LEU A 129 -28.26 1.44 14.79
C LEU A 129 -29.37 1.90 13.84
N VAL A 130 -29.14 1.81 12.53
CA VAL A 130 -30.16 2.14 11.52
C VAL A 130 -31.34 1.18 11.62
N GLN A 131 -31.08 -0.11 11.82
CA GLN A 131 -32.13 -1.12 11.99
C GLN A 131 -32.95 -0.89 13.26
N HIS A 132 -32.30 -0.53 14.37
CA HIS A 132 -32.98 -0.21 15.63
C HIS A 132 -33.95 0.96 15.45
N ASN A 133 -33.53 2.04 14.77
CA ASN A 133 -34.41 3.17 14.46
C ASN A 133 -35.61 2.77 13.59
N LYS A 134 -35.44 1.85 12.64
CA LYS A 134 -36.54 1.32 11.81
C LYS A 134 -37.52 0.45 12.59
N GLN A 135 -37.07 -0.20 13.67
CA GLN A 135 -37.85 -1.13 14.49
C GLN A 135 -38.30 -0.52 15.82
N ALA A 136 -38.18 0.79 15.99
CA ALA A 136 -38.42 1.48 17.27
C ALA A 136 -39.81 1.21 17.87
N GLU A 137 -40.85 1.17 17.03
CA GLU A 137 -42.23 0.88 17.46
C GLU A 137 -42.37 -0.54 18.01
N LEU A 138 -41.79 -1.55 17.33
CA LEU A 138 -41.83 -2.93 17.78
C LEU A 138 -41.10 -3.11 19.12
N ILE A 139 -39.96 -2.44 19.28
CA ILE A 139 -39.13 -2.51 20.48
C ILE A 139 -39.87 -1.88 21.67
N ALA A 140 -40.52 -0.72 21.46
CA ALA A 140 -41.32 -0.05 22.47
C ALA A 140 -42.57 -0.87 22.87
N LEU A 141 -43.28 -1.47 21.89
CA LEU A 141 -44.45 -2.31 22.16
C LEU A 141 -44.09 -3.60 22.91
N SER A 142 -42.88 -4.13 22.71
CA SER A 142 -42.41 -5.36 23.35
C SER A 142 -41.60 -5.15 24.63
N ASN A 143 -41.35 -3.91 25.06
CA ASN A 143 -40.46 -3.56 26.18
C ASN A 143 -39.08 -4.25 26.09
N ALA A 144 -38.54 -4.36 24.87
CA ALA A 144 -37.31 -5.10 24.58
C ALA A 144 -36.04 -4.23 24.66
N GLU A 145 -36.11 -3.03 25.25
CA GLU A 145 -35.01 -2.06 25.27
C GLU A 145 -33.77 -2.57 26.00
N SER A 146 -33.96 -3.36 27.08
CA SER A 146 -32.86 -3.91 27.87
C SER A 146 -32.00 -4.89 27.07
N LEU A 147 -32.64 -5.79 26.31
CA LEU A 147 -31.99 -6.74 25.42
C LEU A 147 -31.21 -6.02 24.31
N GLN A 148 -31.85 -5.06 23.65
CA GLN A 148 -31.25 -4.30 22.56
C GLN A 148 -30.06 -3.43 23.05
N ARG A 149 -30.17 -2.87 24.26
CA ARG A 149 -29.07 -2.12 24.88
C ARG A 149 -27.88 -3.02 25.18
N GLN A 150 -28.11 -4.25 25.65
CA GLN A 150 -27.05 -5.22 25.88
C GLN A 150 -26.35 -5.59 24.57
N GLU A 151 -27.10 -5.89 23.50
CA GLU A 151 -26.53 -6.20 22.19
C GLU A 151 -25.66 -5.05 21.64
N LEU A 152 -26.14 -3.81 21.73
CA LEU A 152 -25.36 -2.64 21.32
C LEU A 152 -24.10 -2.46 22.18
N SER A 153 -24.18 -2.74 23.48
CA SER A 153 -23.03 -2.69 24.39
C SER A 153 -21.97 -3.73 24.02
N ASP A 154 -22.37 -4.97 23.75
CA ASP A 154 -21.47 -6.07 23.38
C ASP A 154 -20.77 -5.81 22.03
N ASN A 155 -21.52 -5.27 21.05
CA ASN A 155 -20.97 -4.82 19.78
C ASN A 155 -19.95 -3.69 19.98
N PHE A 156 -20.25 -2.71 20.84
CA PHE A 156 -19.34 -1.61 21.15
C PHE A 156 -18.08 -2.10 21.90
N HIS A 157 -18.22 -3.06 22.81
CA HIS A 157 -17.08 -3.71 23.46
C HIS A 157 -16.13 -4.38 22.45
N THR A 158 -16.69 -5.07 21.45
CA THR A 158 -15.91 -5.69 20.37
C THR A 158 -15.10 -4.64 19.58
N ILE A 159 -15.73 -3.51 19.23
CA ILE A 159 -15.05 -2.38 18.57
C ILE A 159 -13.91 -1.86 19.45
N LYS A 160 -14.17 -1.64 20.75
CA LYS A 160 -13.18 -1.14 21.70
C LYS A 160 -11.98 -2.07 21.84
N GLU A 161 -12.21 -3.38 21.93
CA GLU A 161 -11.13 -4.36 21.98
C GLU A 161 -10.28 -4.35 20.71
N ASN A 162 -10.91 -4.32 19.55
CA ASN A 162 -10.20 -4.22 18.28
C ASN A 162 -9.34 -2.96 18.21
N TRP A 163 -9.91 -1.81 18.61
CA TRP A 163 -9.20 -0.54 18.71
C TRP A 163 -7.98 -0.61 19.65
N HIS A 164 -8.12 -1.22 20.83
CA HIS A 164 -6.99 -1.40 21.74
C HIS A 164 -5.89 -2.30 21.13
N ARG A 165 -6.26 -3.39 20.45
CA ARG A 165 -5.31 -4.27 19.75
C ARG A 165 -4.58 -3.50 18.64
N LEU A 166 -5.31 -2.72 17.84
CA LEU A 166 -4.77 -1.89 16.76
C LEU A 166 -3.80 -0.83 17.31
N MET A 167 -4.23 -0.07 18.32
CA MET A 167 -3.42 1.00 18.93
C MET A 167 -2.15 0.45 19.58
N ASN A 168 -2.23 -0.71 20.26
CA ASN A 168 -1.04 -1.33 20.83
C ASN A 168 -0.03 -1.74 19.74
N ARG A 169 -0.50 -2.24 18.58
CA ARG A 169 0.35 -2.61 17.46
C ARG A 169 0.96 -1.39 16.76
N GLN A 170 0.18 -0.34 16.54
CA GLN A 170 0.67 0.93 15.98
C GLN A 170 1.72 1.55 16.90
N ARG A 171 1.45 1.64 18.20
CA ARG A 171 2.41 2.13 19.19
C ARG A 171 3.76 1.39 19.13
N TRP A 172 3.75 0.06 19.05
CA TRP A 172 4.99 -0.72 18.92
C TRP A 172 5.73 -0.44 17.61
N LEU A 173 4.99 -0.30 16.50
CA LEU A 173 5.57 0.08 15.21
C LEU A 173 6.20 1.47 15.27
N ASP A 174 5.50 2.44 15.85
CA ASP A 174 5.98 3.83 15.98
C ASP A 174 7.23 3.90 16.87
N TYR A 175 7.25 3.19 18.00
CA TYR A 175 8.45 3.08 18.83
C TYR A 175 9.62 2.50 18.06
N TRP A 176 9.41 1.43 17.30
CA TRP A 176 10.45 0.81 16.48
C TRP A 176 11.00 1.79 15.43
N GLN A 177 10.12 2.44 14.68
CA GLN A 177 10.51 3.42 13.65
C GLN A 177 11.28 4.60 14.26
N ASN A 178 10.84 5.10 15.41
CA ASN A 178 11.52 6.18 16.13
C ASN A 178 12.93 5.75 16.59
N ILE A 179 13.07 4.54 17.14
CA ILE A 179 14.36 3.99 17.58
C ILE A 179 15.32 3.81 16.40
N ILE A 180 14.86 3.21 15.29
CA ILE A 180 15.68 3.07 14.07
C ILE A 180 16.13 4.43 13.58
N ARG A 181 15.21 5.39 13.44
CA ARG A 181 15.52 6.72 12.90
C ARG A 181 16.55 7.44 13.76
N ALA A 182 16.38 7.40 15.08
CA ALA A 182 17.35 7.96 16.02
C ALA A 182 18.70 7.26 15.90
N ARG A 183 18.73 5.92 15.92
CA ARG A 183 19.98 5.16 15.78
C ARG A 183 20.70 5.48 14.48
N LEU A 184 20.02 5.47 13.33
CA LEU A 184 20.61 5.82 12.03
C LEU A 184 21.24 7.21 12.00
N ALA A 185 20.66 8.18 12.72
CA ALA A 185 21.21 9.53 12.80
C ALA A 185 22.49 9.62 13.65
N PHE A 186 22.61 8.80 14.70
CA PHE A 186 23.74 8.81 15.61
C PHE A 186 24.86 7.81 15.26
N PHE A 187 24.51 6.69 14.63
CA PHE A 187 25.42 5.60 14.33
C PHE A 187 26.68 6.01 13.56
N PRO A 188 26.63 6.92 12.56
CA PRO A 188 27.82 7.35 11.83
C PRO A 188 28.84 8.04 12.73
N TYR A 189 28.39 8.76 13.78
CA TYR A 189 29.31 9.39 14.71
C TYR A 189 30.13 8.35 15.46
N PHE A 190 29.49 7.30 15.98
CA PHE A 190 30.20 6.24 16.71
C PHE A 190 31.23 5.52 15.82
N LEU A 191 30.88 5.26 14.56
CA LEU A 191 31.80 4.64 13.61
C LEU A 191 32.99 5.52 13.22
N LEU A 192 32.75 6.82 13.04
CA LEU A 192 33.77 7.78 12.60
C LEU A 192 34.60 8.36 13.74
N LEU A 193 34.11 8.28 14.98
CA LEU A 193 34.74 8.91 16.13
C LEU A 193 36.21 8.49 16.30
N PRO A 194 36.58 7.19 16.18
CA PRO A 194 37.98 6.80 16.30
C PRO A 194 38.89 7.46 15.24
N GLN A 195 38.44 7.52 13.98
CA GLN A 195 39.18 8.15 12.89
C GLN A 195 39.29 9.67 13.05
N PHE A 196 38.26 10.30 13.62
CA PHE A 196 38.26 11.72 13.91
C PHE A 196 39.25 12.06 15.03
N ILE A 197 39.24 11.28 16.12
CA ILE A 197 40.16 11.49 17.26
C ILE A 197 41.60 11.18 16.86
N SER A 198 41.83 10.19 15.99
CA SER A 198 43.17 9.88 15.47
C SER A 198 43.69 10.88 14.43
N GLY A 199 42.89 11.89 14.06
CA GLY A 199 43.26 12.90 13.06
C GLY A 199 43.25 12.40 11.60
N GLN A 200 42.75 11.19 11.32
CA GLN A 200 42.64 10.66 9.96
C GLN A 200 41.61 11.43 9.13
N ILE A 201 40.55 11.92 9.79
CA ILE A 201 39.54 12.79 9.20
C ILE A 201 39.40 14.06 10.02
N ASN A 202 39.19 15.20 9.36
CA ASN A 202 38.81 16.44 10.02
C ASN A 202 37.29 16.53 10.24
N LEU A 203 36.85 17.59 10.92
CA LEU A 203 35.42 17.81 11.19
C LEU A 203 34.58 17.90 9.90
N GLY A 204 35.15 18.47 8.83
CA GLY A 204 34.49 18.52 7.53
C GLY A 204 34.28 17.12 6.91
N GLY A 205 35.28 16.24 7.00
CA GLY A 205 35.19 14.85 6.57
C GLY A 205 34.15 14.05 7.36
N LEU A 206 34.10 14.26 8.69
CA LEU A 206 33.09 13.69 9.58
C LEU A 206 31.67 14.08 9.15
N MET A 207 31.42 15.38 8.95
CA MET A 207 30.10 15.89 8.55
C MET A 207 29.67 15.39 7.16
N LYS A 208 30.59 15.38 6.18
CA LYS A 208 30.32 14.88 4.83
C LYS A 208 29.97 13.39 4.83
N SER A 209 30.75 12.57 5.53
CA SER A 209 30.51 11.13 5.64
C SER A 209 29.17 10.84 6.30
N ARG A 210 28.84 11.56 7.39
CA ARG A 210 27.54 11.43 8.05
C ARG A 210 26.38 11.80 7.12
N GLN A 211 26.49 12.91 6.40
CA GLN A 211 25.43 13.34 5.48
C GLN A 211 25.25 12.33 4.34
N ALA A 212 26.34 11.84 3.77
CA ALA A 212 26.31 10.80 2.75
C ALA A 212 25.68 9.51 3.28
N PHE A 213 26.02 9.07 4.50
CA PHE A 213 25.39 7.92 5.15
C PHE A 213 23.87 8.08 5.28
N MET A 214 23.40 9.23 5.76
CA MET A 214 21.96 9.51 5.88
C MET A 214 21.25 9.48 4.52
N LEU A 215 21.87 10.04 3.49
CA LEU A 215 21.30 10.06 2.14
C LEU A 215 21.27 8.67 1.52
N VAL A 216 22.32 7.86 1.68
CA VAL A 216 22.31 6.46 1.23
C VAL A 216 21.21 5.68 1.95
N SER A 217 21.11 5.81 3.28
CA SER A 217 20.08 5.14 4.08
C SER A 217 18.66 5.52 3.63
N ASN A 218 18.41 6.80 3.40
CA ASN A 218 17.09 7.30 2.98
C ASN A 218 16.71 6.82 1.58
N ASN A 219 17.65 6.88 0.63
CA ASN A 219 17.40 6.47 -0.75
C ASN A 219 17.26 4.95 -0.89
N LEU A 220 18.00 4.14 -0.12
CA LEU A 220 17.75 2.69 -0.02
C LEU A 220 16.35 2.38 0.51
N SER A 221 15.85 3.21 1.42
CA SER A 221 14.54 3.05 2.05
C SER A 221 13.38 3.56 1.20
N TRP A 222 13.63 4.10 0.00
CA TRP A 222 12.59 4.70 -0.84
C TRP A 222 11.42 3.75 -1.13
N PHE A 223 11.71 2.49 -1.47
CA PHE A 223 10.68 1.47 -1.74
C PHE A 223 9.76 1.22 -0.54
N ILE A 224 10.29 1.39 0.67
CA ILE A 224 9.55 1.21 1.92
C ILE A 224 8.61 2.40 2.12
N TYR A 225 9.12 3.61 1.93
CA TYR A 225 8.33 4.84 2.07
C TYR A 225 7.25 4.97 0.99
N LYS A 226 7.49 4.42 -0.20
CA LYS A 226 6.55 4.41 -1.32
C LYS A 226 5.71 3.14 -1.44
N TYR A 227 5.75 2.26 -0.44
CA TYR A 227 5.03 0.98 -0.49
C TYR A 227 3.53 1.13 -0.70
N ASP A 228 2.87 2.04 0.04
CA ASP A 228 1.42 2.23 -0.07
C ASP A 228 1.04 2.77 -1.46
N GLU A 229 1.83 3.72 -2.00
CA GLU A 229 1.64 4.24 -3.35
C GLU A 229 1.87 3.17 -4.43
N LEU A 230 2.86 2.29 -4.24
CA LEU A 230 3.12 1.16 -5.13
C LEU A 230 1.98 0.12 -5.09
N ALA A 231 1.46 -0.18 -3.90
CA ALA A 231 0.35 -1.10 -3.72
C ALA A 231 -0.94 -0.54 -4.31
N GLU A 232 -1.19 0.76 -4.15
CA GLU A 232 -2.31 1.46 -4.78
C GLU A 232 -2.20 1.44 -6.31
N LEU A 233 -1.01 1.73 -6.86
CA LEU A 233 -0.76 1.62 -8.30
C LEU A 233 -0.99 0.20 -8.81
N ALA A 234 -0.52 -0.82 -8.11
CA ALA A 234 -0.77 -2.22 -8.47
C ALA A 234 -2.27 -2.55 -8.49
N ALA A 235 -3.01 -2.12 -7.46
CA ALA A 235 -4.45 -2.33 -7.39
C ALA A 235 -5.21 -1.60 -8.51
N VAL A 236 -4.77 -0.41 -8.91
CA VAL A 236 -5.32 0.34 -10.06
C VAL A 236 -5.06 -0.40 -11.37
N ILE A 237 -3.84 -0.92 -11.57
CA ILE A 237 -3.49 -1.71 -12.76
C ILE A 237 -4.35 -2.97 -12.84
N ASP A 238 -4.50 -3.70 -11.73
CA ASP A 238 -5.32 -4.91 -11.67
C ASP A 238 -6.78 -4.61 -12.05
N ARG A 239 -7.37 -3.53 -11.52
CA ARG A 239 -8.74 -3.10 -11.85
C ARG A 239 -8.91 -2.71 -13.32
N LEU A 240 -7.96 -1.94 -13.87
CA LEU A 240 -8.02 -1.54 -15.29
C LEU A 240 -7.81 -2.73 -16.23
N TYR A 241 -6.97 -3.69 -15.84
CA TYR A 241 -6.76 -4.93 -16.58
C TYR A 241 -8.01 -5.81 -16.56
N GLU A 242 -8.66 -5.96 -15.39
CA GLU A 242 -9.94 -6.66 -15.26
C GLU A 242 -11.03 -6.01 -16.10
N PHE A 243 -11.16 -4.68 -16.06
CA PHE A 243 -12.07 -3.95 -16.93
C PHE A 243 -11.78 -4.23 -18.41
N HIS A 244 -10.50 -4.23 -18.80
CA HIS A 244 -10.12 -4.52 -20.18
C HIS A 244 -10.54 -5.94 -20.61
N GLN A 245 -10.30 -6.95 -19.77
CA GLN A 245 -10.71 -8.33 -20.05
C GLN A 245 -12.22 -8.48 -20.23
N LEU A 246 -13.02 -7.84 -19.36
CA LEU A 246 -14.49 -7.85 -19.47
C LEU A 246 -14.98 -7.26 -20.79
N THR A 247 -14.27 -6.28 -21.35
CA THR A 247 -14.60 -5.70 -22.66
C THR A 247 -14.13 -6.52 -23.87
N GLU A 248 -13.09 -7.36 -23.73
CA GLU A 248 -12.56 -8.17 -24.84
C GLU A 248 -13.19 -9.55 -24.96
N GLN A 249 -13.61 -10.18 -23.86
CA GLN A 249 -14.13 -11.57 -23.88
C GLN A 249 -15.52 -11.73 -24.50
N ARG A 250 -16.00 -10.73 -25.24
CA ARG A 250 -17.31 -10.82 -25.86
C ARG A 250 -17.25 -11.55 -27.20
N PRO A 251 -17.93 -12.71 -27.36
CA PRO A 251 -18.19 -13.25 -28.67
C PRO A 251 -19.10 -12.26 -29.41
N THR A 252 -18.54 -11.55 -30.37
CA THR A 252 -19.31 -10.70 -31.29
C THR A 252 -20.09 -11.61 -32.22
N ASN A 253 -21.25 -12.11 -31.76
CA ASN A 253 -22.25 -12.72 -32.63
C ASN A 253 -22.91 -11.62 -33.47
N LYS A 254 -22.15 -11.06 -34.42
CA LYS A 254 -22.69 -10.20 -35.49
C LYS A 254 -23.11 -11.14 -36.62
N PRO A 255 -24.42 -11.37 -36.84
CA PRO A 255 -24.87 -12.23 -37.95
C PRO A 255 -24.45 -11.57 -39.27
N LYS A 256 -23.66 -12.29 -40.08
CA LYS A 256 -23.06 -11.78 -41.33
C LYS A 256 -24.02 -11.72 -42.53
N ASN A 257 -25.28 -12.13 -42.38
CA ASN A 257 -26.31 -12.00 -43.41
C ASN A 257 -27.71 -12.09 -42.78
N CYS A 258 -28.47 -11.00 -42.78
CA CYS A 258 -29.85 -10.98 -42.33
C CYS A 258 -30.79 -10.84 -43.54
N GLN A 259 -31.24 -11.97 -44.09
CA GLN A 259 -32.30 -12.01 -45.10
C GLN A 259 -33.62 -12.61 -44.59
N HIS A 260 -33.66 -13.17 -43.38
CA HIS A 260 -34.85 -13.84 -42.84
C HIS A 260 -35.11 -13.45 -41.38
N ALA A 261 -36.38 -13.24 -41.03
CA ALA A 261 -36.86 -12.99 -39.68
C ALA A 261 -37.06 -14.32 -38.93
N VAL A 262 -36.73 -14.35 -37.64
CA VAL A 262 -36.90 -15.53 -36.77
C VAL A 262 -38.17 -15.37 -35.94
N GLN A 263 -39.10 -16.32 -36.09
CA GLN A 263 -40.18 -16.57 -35.15
C GLN A 263 -39.68 -17.44 -34.00
N VAL A 264 -40.01 -17.07 -32.77
CA VAL A 264 -39.55 -17.74 -31.56
C VAL A 264 -40.65 -18.67 -31.05
N ALA A 265 -40.49 -19.97 -31.27
CA ALA A 265 -41.28 -21.00 -30.60
C ALA A 265 -40.43 -21.59 -29.45
N ASN A 266 -40.98 -21.60 -28.23
CA ASN A 266 -40.36 -22.11 -27.00
C ASN A 266 -39.14 -21.34 -26.46
N ALA A 267 -39.18 -20.00 -26.44
CA ALA A 267 -38.26 -19.26 -25.56
C ALA A 267 -38.74 -19.32 -24.11
N SER A 268 -37.85 -19.71 -23.21
CA SER A 268 -38.05 -19.53 -21.76
C SER A 268 -37.04 -18.51 -21.25
N ILE A 269 -37.56 -17.45 -20.65
CA ILE A 269 -36.77 -16.41 -19.97
C ILE A 269 -36.71 -16.83 -18.51
N ARG A 270 -35.51 -16.92 -17.95
CA ARG A 270 -35.28 -17.18 -16.53
C ARG A 270 -34.58 -15.98 -15.93
N THR A 271 -34.99 -15.59 -14.74
CA THR A 271 -34.29 -14.60 -13.94
C THR A 271 -33.07 -15.25 -13.29
N PRO A 272 -31.96 -14.50 -13.06
CA PRO A 272 -30.85 -14.98 -12.24
C PRO A 272 -31.37 -15.31 -10.83
N ASP A 273 -30.89 -16.42 -10.26
CA ASP A 273 -31.18 -16.75 -8.85
C ASP A 273 -30.35 -15.81 -7.96
N ASN A 274 -31.04 -15.02 -7.13
CA ASN A 274 -30.43 -14.20 -6.06
C ASN A 274 -29.87 -15.07 -4.93
#